data_AF-A0A536T3X2-F1
#
_entry.id   AF-A0A536T3X2-F1
#
_cell.length_a   1.000
_cell.length_b   1.000
_cell.length_c   1.000
_cell.angle_alpha   90.00
_cell.angle_beta   90.00
_cell.angle_gamma   90.00
#
_symmetry.space_group_name_H-M   'P 1'
#
loop_
_entity.id
_entity.type
_entity.pdbx_description
1 polymer ?
#
loop_
_entity_poly.entity_id
_entity_poly.type
_entity_poly.pdbx_seq_one_letter_code
_entity_poly.pdbx_strand_id
1 'polypeptide(L)'
;MSVRFADKTTVRRRVLMLESLRMLVNHELSMHTECYGVHVRRIFVTEPDASGCNWRAEWPVVRAAYIEPCRSQLRQVIDQLRERYNVEQ
;
A
#
# COMPACT_ATOMS: atom_id res chain seq x y z
N MET A 1 -16.58 -31.01 21.41
CA MET A 1 -15.72 -30.68 20.25
C MET A 1 -15.31 -29.22 20.38
N SER A 2 -14.09 -28.94 20.88
CA SER A 2 -13.60 -27.55 20.98
C SER A 2 -12.89 -27.18 19.69
N VAL A 3 -13.53 -26.35 18.88
CA VAL A 3 -12.88 -25.71 17.73
C VAL A 3 -11.91 -24.69 18.30
N ARG A 4 -10.61 -25.01 18.25
CA ARG A 4 -9.54 -24.05 18.49
C ARG A 4 -9.63 -23.03 17.36
N PHE A 5 -10.14 -21.84 17.66
CA PHE A 5 -10.00 -20.71 16.76
C PHE A 5 -8.49 -20.52 16.56
N ALA A 6 -8.07 -20.71 15.31
CA ALA A 6 -6.71 -20.51 14.88
C ALA A 6 -6.25 -19.16 15.41
N ASP A 7 -5.12 -19.20 16.12
CA ASP A 7 -4.36 -18.06 16.56
C ASP A 7 -4.06 -17.20 15.33
N LYS A 8 -4.97 -16.27 15.01
CA LYS A 8 -4.76 -15.23 14.01
C LYS A 8 -3.62 -14.44 14.60
N THR A 9 -2.40 -14.75 14.16
CA THR A 9 -1.24 -13.91 14.35
C THR A 9 -1.62 -12.57 13.75
N THR A 10 -2.17 -11.68 14.58
CA THR A 10 -2.51 -10.31 14.18
C THR A 10 -1.16 -9.69 13.87
N VAL A 11 -0.79 -9.73 12.58
CA VAL A 11 0.31 -8.93 12.06
C VAL A 11 -0.05 -7.51 12.43
N ARG A 12 0.60 -7.00 13.49
CA ARG A 12 0.29 -5.70 14.06
C ARG A 12 0.87 -4.66 13.12
N ARG A 13 0.04 -4.22 12.17
CA ARG A 13 0.35 -3.10 11.27
C ARG A 13 0.65 -1.87 12.11
N ARG A 14 1.71 -1.16 11.76
CA ARG A 14 2.00 0.16 12.34
C ARG A 14 1.01 1.16 11.77
N VAL A 15 0.62 2.14 12.56
CA VAL A 15 -0.24 3.24 12.08
C VAL A 15 0.66 4.39 11.66
N LEU A 16 0.40 4.95 10.47
CA LEU A 16 1.06 6.13 9.94
C LEU A 16 0.02 7.23 9.69
N MET A 17 0.43 8.48 9.81
CA MET A 17 -0.31 9.60 9.23
C MET A 17 -0.43 9.42 7.72
N LEU A 18 -1.56 9.85 7.15
CA LEU A 18 -1.84 9.74 5.71
C LEU A 18 -0.73 10.34 4.83
N GLU A 19 -0.23 11.52 5.20
CA GLU A 19 0.88 12.16 4.48
C GLU A 19 2.18 11.34 4.58
N SER A 20 2.45 10.75 5.74
CA SER A 20 3.63 9.88 5.92
C SER A 20 3.57 8.64 5.05
N LEU A 21 2.40 7.99 4.92
CA LEU A 21 2.26 6.87 4.00
C LEU A 21 2.42 7.34 2.54
N ARG A 22 1.85 8.49 2.16
CA ARG A 22 1.99 9.01 0.80
C ARG A 22 3.45 9.29 0.45
N MET A 23 4.21 9.89 1.37
CA MET A 23 5.64 10.11 1.19
C MET A 23 6.40 8.79 1.08
N LEU A 24 6.08 7.81 1.92
CA LEU A 24 6.71 6.49 1.88
C LEU A 24 6.45 5.77 0.55
N VAL A 25 5.20 5.70 0.08
CA VAL A 25 4.85 5.10 -1.21
C VAL A 25 5.65 5.75 -2.34
N ASN A 26 5.70 7.07 -2.38
CA ASN A 26 6.43 7.79 -3.44
C ASN A 26 7.94 7.63 -3.34
N HIS A 27 8.48 7.53 -2.12
CA HIS A 27 9.90 7.25 -1.91
C HIS A 27 10.27 5.86 -2.44
N GLU A 28 9.54 4.81 -2.04
CA GLU A 28 9.76 3.44 -2.51
C GLU A 28 9.66 3.37 -4.04
N LEU A 29 8.64 4.00 -4.65
CA LEU A 29 8.50 4.05 -6.11
C LEU A 29 9.68 4.72 -6.80
N SER A 30 10.23 5.80 -6.21
CA SER A 30 11.35 6.53 -6.79
C SER A 30 12.66 5.73 -6.83
N MET A 31 12.75 4.66 -6.04
CA MET A 31 13.90 3.74 -6.05
C MET A 31 13.90 2.83 -7.29
N HIS A 32 12.77 2.74 -8.01
CA HIS A 32 12.62 1.95 -9.23
C HIS A 32 12.77 2.87 -10.45
N THR A 33 13.85 2.67 -11.22
CA THR A 33 14.16 3.50 -12.40
C THR A 33 13.08 3.42 -13.47
N GLU A 34 12.37 2.30 -13.54
CA GLU A 34 11.30 2.07 -14.50
C GLU A 34 10.03 2.85 -14.17
N CYS A 35 9.91 3.32 -12.93
CA CYS A 35 8.85 4.20 -12.46
C CYS A 35 9.27 5.67 -12.38
N TYR A 36 10.31 6.09 -13.10
CA TYR A 36 10.74 7.48 -13.11
C TYR A 36 9.59 8.45 -13.43
N GLY A 37 9.37 9.43 -12.56
CA GLY A 37 8.29 10.42 -12.66
C GLY A 37 6.89 9.92 -12.30
N VAL A 38 6.74 8.68 -11.86
CA VAL A 38 5.47 8.12 -11.37
C VAL A 38 5.29 8.45 -9.89
N HIS A 39 4.19 9.12 -9.55
CA HIS A 39 3.86 9.47 -8.17
C HIS A 39 2.38 9.21 -7.86
N VAL A 40 2.13 8.59 -6.71
CA VAL A 40 0.78 8.43 -6.15
C VAL A 40 0.37 9.74 -5.49
N ARG A 41 -0.68 10.36 -6.05
CA ARG A 41 -1.26 11.60 -5.53
C ARG A 41 -2.32 11.36 -4.46
N ARG A 42 -3.02 10.23 -4.55
CA ARG A 42 -4.22 9.98 -3.75
C ARG A 42 -4.14 8.64 -3.04
N ILE A 43 -4.28 8.72 -1.73
CA ILE A 43 -4.48 7.58 -0.84
C ILE A 43 -5.78 7.88 -0.09
N PHE A 44 -6.65 6.88 -0.03
CA PHE A 44 -7.92 6.94 0.68
C PHE A 44 -7.83 6.07 1.92
N VAL A 45 -8.29 6.60 3.05
CA VAL A 45 -8.60 5.78 4.23
C VAL A 45 -9.97 5.15 3.99
N THR A 46 -10.07 3.86 4.25
CA THR A 46 -11.28 3.05 4.11
C THR A 46 -11.55 2.31 5.41
N GLU A 47 -12.69 1.65 5.51
CA GLU A 47 -12.85 0.60 6.51
C GLU A 47 -11.79 -0.51 6.27
N PRO A 48 -11.30 -1.17 7.35
CA PRO A 48 -10.39 -2.30 7.21
C PRO A 48 -11.00 -3.41 6.34
N ASP A 49 -10.29 -3.83 5.30
CA ASP A 49 -10.72 -4.94 4.45
C ASP A 49 -10.51 -6.32 5.12
N ALA A 50 -10.73 -7.41 4.37
CA ALA A 50 -10.55 -8.78 4.87
C ALA A 50 -9.12 -9.09 5.38
N SER A 51 -8.12 -8.32 4.92
CA SER A 51 -6.74 -8.42 5.41
C SER A 51 -6.50 -7.57 6.66
N GLY A 52 -7.43 -6.67 7.01
CA GLY A 52 -7.30 -5.67 8.08
C GLY A 52 -6.59 -4.39 7.63
N CYS A 53 -6.37 -4.20 6.34
CA CYS A 53 -5.78 -2.97 5.77
C CYS A 53 -6.87 -1.92 5.59
N ASN A 54 -6.62 -0.69 6.06
CA ASN A 54 -7.61 0.38 6.07
C ASN A 54 -7.34 1.50 5.04
N TRP A 55 -6.61 1.22 3.96
CA TRP A 55 -6.34 2.23 2.96
C TRP A 55 -6.20 1.66 1.54
N ARG A 56 -6.39 2.53 0.54
CA ARG A 56 -6.20 2.22 -0.89
C ARG A 56 -5.47 3.37 -1.59
N ALA A 57 -4.56 3.05 -2.50
CA ALA A 57 -3.95 4.03 -3.40
C ALA A 57 -4.72 4.09 -4.73
N GLU A 58 -4.91 5.29 -5.24
CA GLU A 58 -5.34 5.48 -6.63
C GLU A 58 -4.13 5.34 -7.56
N TRP A 59 -4.30 4.60 -8.66
CA TRP A 59 -3.22 4.46 -9.64
C TRP A 59 -2.88 5.83 -10.24
N PRO A 60 -1.59 6.18 -10.39
CA PRO A 60 -1.21 7.40 -11.07
C PRO A 60 -1.74 7.39 -12.52
N VAL A 61 -2.35 8.50 -12.96
CA VAL A 61 -2.95 8.64 -14.31
C VAL A 61 -1.89 8.69 -15.42
N VAL A 62 -0.60 8.62 -15.09
CA VAL A 62 0.50 8.66 -16.06
C VAL A 62 0.65 7.32 -16.78
N ARG A 63 0.85 7.36 -18.11
CA ARG A 63 0.93 6.16 -18.96
C ARG A 63 1.96 5.14 -18.46
N ALA A 64 3.11 5.61 -17.96
CA ALA A 64 4.16 4.76 -17.41
C ALA A 64 3.65 3.84 -16.28
N ALA A 65 2.73 4.30 -15.43
CA ALA A 65 2.20 3.52 -14.30
C ALA A 65 1.31 2.33 -14.73
N TYR A 66 0.86 2.30 -15.99
CA TYR A 66 0.03 1.24 -16.56
C TYR A 66 0.79 0.30 -17.49
N ILE A 67 2.05 0.59 -17.78
CA ILE A 67 2.90 -0.21 -18.67
C ILE A 67 3.92 -0.95 -17.81
N GLU A 68 4.24 -2.18 -18.22
CA GLU A 68 5.35 -2.92 -17.61
C GLU A 68 6.70 -2.28 -17.95
N PRO A 69 7.68 -2.34 -17.04
CA PRO A 69 7.65 -3.04 -15.76
C PRO A 69 7.14 -2.18 -14.59
N CYS A 70 6.86 -0.88 -14.78
CA CYS A 70 6.48 -0.02 -13.65
C CYS A 70 5.16 -0.44 -13.00
N ARG A 71 4.20 -0.93 -13.79
CA ARG A 71 2.92 -1.42 -13.25
C ARG A 71 3.10 -2.52 -12.21
N SER A 72 3.97 -3.50 -12.47
CA SER A 72 4.25 -4.59 -11.52
C SER A 72 4.98 -4.08 -10.28
N GLN A 73 5.97 -3.18 -10.44
CA GLN A 73 6.65 -2.55 -9.31
C GLN A 73 5.70 -1.76 -8.41
N LEU A 74 4.83 -0.94 -9.01
CA LEU A 74 3.84 -0.18 -8.28
C LEU A 74 2.91 -1.08 -7.47
N ARG A 75 2.46 -2.19 -8.05
CA ARG A 75 1.64 -3.17 -7.35
C ARG A 75 2.38 -3.80 -6.17
N GLN A 76 3.62 -4.22 -6.39
CA GLN A 76 4.45 -4.85 -5.37
C GLN A 76 4.71 -3.91 -4.19
N VAL A 77 5.07 -2.65 -4.45
CA VAL A 77 5.25 -1.62 -3.41
C VAL A 77 3.99 -1.44 -2.58
N ILE A 78 2.83 -1.32 -3.24
CA ILE A 78 1.54 -1.15 -2.54
C ILE A 78 1.21 -2.38 -1.69
N ASP A 79 1.36 -3.59 -2.22
CA ASP A 79 1.06 -4.83 -1.49
C ASP A 79 1.96 -4.97 -0.25
N GLN A 80 3.26 -4.72 -0.38
CA GLN A 80 4.20 -4.75 0.75
C GLN A 80 3.86 -3.72 1.85
N LEU A 81 3.48 -2.51 1.45
CA LEU A 81 3.10 -1.47 2.41
C LEU A 81 1.77 -1.79 3.09
N ARG A 82 0.81 -2.41 2.37
CA ARG A 82 -0.47 -2.86 2.93
C ARG A 82 -0.31 -3.95 3.98
N GLU A 83 0.74 -4.77 3.92
CA GLU A 83 1.04 -5.76 4.95
C GLU A 83 1.59 -5.13 6.24
N ARG A 84 2.19 -3.94 6.14
CA ARG A 84 2.97 -3.32 7.22
C ARG A 84 2.27 -2.15 7.89
N TYR A 85 1.40 -1.45 7.17
CA TYR A 85 0.87 -0.16 7.61
C TYR A 85 -0.65 -0.03 7.47
N ASN A 86 -1.26 0.50 8.53
CA ASN A 86 -2.56 1.15 8.50
C ASN A 86 -2.36 2.66 8.59
N VAL A 87 -3.42 3.43 8.32
CA VAL A 87 -3.37 4.88 8.21
C VAL A 87 -4.38 5.54 9.15
N GLU A 88 -3.97 6.65 9.74
CA GLU A 88 -4.85 7.62 10.40
C GLU A 88 -4.81 8.97 9.66
N GLN A 89 -5.88 9.76 9.78
CA GLN A 89 -5.99 11.08 9.16
C GLN A 89 -5.32 12.16 10.00
#